data_AF-A0A9Q9CYG9-F1
#
_entry.id   AF-A0A9Q9CYG9-F1
#
_cell.length_a   1.000
_cell.length_b   1.000
_cell.length_c   1.000
_cell.angle_alpha   90.00
_cell.angle_beta   90.00
_cell.angle_gamma   90.00
#
_symmetry.space_group_name_H-M   'P 1'
#
loop_
_entity.id
_entity.type
_entity.pdbx_description
1 polymer ?
#
loop_
_entity_poly.entity_id
_entity_poly.type
_entity_poly.pdbx_seq_one_letter_code
_entity_poly.pdbx_strand_id
1 'polypeptide(L)'
;MLLQSTNSVLQMMKQDLHRAGYSGGMGSSLKLSGAAQTYYIRHDNQMSLIAYAYLSGNADDEDAYTNVVYQRDRQSEQILRVCEKKLSRVMSVVEAESFTNYFGNTCNTLFDSRRIAIEVFELNVEPLVGLSISSELVSVVLSTQLVDQPQITQSLGFSVKTRNW
;
A
#
# COMPACT_ATOMS: atom_id res chain seq x y z
N MET A 1 -10.38 -4.31 21.74
CA MET A 1 -10.82 -3.74 20.45
C MET A 1 -9.66 -3.17 19.62
N LEU A 2 -8.77 -2.32 20.16
CA LEU A 2 -7.62 -1.77 19.41
C LEU A 2 -6.77 -2.84 18.71
N LEU A 3 -6.38 -3.90 19.44
CA LEU A 3 -5.62 -5.03 18.88
C LEU A 3 -6.34 -5.70 17.70
N GLN A 4 -7.64 -5.95 17.83
CA GLN A 4 -8.44 -6.58 16.79
C GLN A 4 -8.51 -5.70 15.55
N SER A 5 -8.80 -4.40 15.71
CA SER A 5 -8.84 -3.44 14.59
C SER A 5 -7.49 -3.35 13.88
N THR A 6 -6.39 -3.27 14.63
CA THR A 6 -5.03 -3.20 14.06
C THR A 6 -4.70 -4.46 13.28
N ASN A 7 -5.00 -5.63 13.84
CA ASN A 7 -4.76 -6.90 13.18
C ASN A 7 -5.63 -7.03 11.91
N SER A 8 -6.92 -6.68 11.96
CA SER A 8 -7.81 -6.71 10.79
C SER A 8 -7.28 -5.86 9.63
N VAL A 9 -6.82 -4.64 9.92
CA VAL A 9 -6.23 -3.75 8.90
C VAL A 9 -4.94 -4.33 8.32
N LEU A 10 -4.06 -4.89 9.16
CA LEU A 10 -2.83 -5.52 8.67
C LEU A 10 -3.10 -6.78 7.85
N GLN A 11 -4.08 -7.61 8.23
CA GLN A 11 -4.45 -8.78 7.42
C GLN A 11 -5.03 -8.36 6.07
N MET A 12 -5.88 -7.34 6.04
CA MET A 12 -6.40 -6.76 4.80
C MET A 12 -5.27 -6.26 3.92
N MET A 13 -4.39 -5.39 4.45
CA MET A 13 -3.24 -4.86 3.72
C MET A 13 -2.32 -5.97 3.21
N LYS A 14 -2.06 -7.00 4.01
CA LYS A 14 -1.26 -8.15 3.60
C LYS A 14 -1.89 -8.89 2.41
N GLN A 15 -3.20 -9.14 2.45
CA GLN A 15 -3.93 -9.78 1.35
C GLN A 15 -3.94 -8.92 0.09
N ASP A 16 -4.08 -7.61 0.26
CA ASP A 16 -4.08 -6.66 -0.85
C ASP A 16 -2.70 -6.57 -1.52
N LEU A 17 -1.62 -6.55 -0.73
CA LEU A 17 -0.24 -6.59 -1.24
C LEU A 17 0.05 -7.90 -1.99
N HIS A 18 -0.50 -9.04 -1.57
CA HIS A 18 -0.34 -10.30 -2.31
C HIS A 18 -0.86 -10.25 -3.75
N ARG A 19 -1.77 -9.32 -4.08
CA ARG A 19 -2.31 -9.13 -5.43
C ARG A 19 -1.40 -8.28 -6.31
N ALA A 20 -0.47 -7.54 -5.71
CA ALA A 20 0.42 -6.63 -6.41
C ALA A 20 1.20 -7.34 -7.52
N GLY A 21 1.32 -6.66 -8.66
CA GLY A 21 2.08 -7.15 -9.80
C GLY A 21 1.39 -8.23 -10.62
N TYR A 22 0.17 -8.66 -10.30
CA TYR A 22 -0.51 -9.67 -11.10
C TYR A 22 -0.78 -9.16 -12.53
N SER A 23 -0.24 -9.87 -13.52
CA SER A 23 -0.26 -9.48 -14.94
C SER A 23 -1.12 -10.40 -15.83
N GLY A 24 -1.96 -11.26 -15.25
CA GLY A 24 -2.73 -12.23 -16.05
C GLY A 24 -1.89 -13.39 -16.62
N GLY A 25 -0.66 -13.61 -16.13
CA GLY A 25 0.21 -14.71 -16.56
C GLY A 25 1.17 -14.36 -17.71
N MET A 26 1.41 -13.08 -17.98
CA MET A 26 2.29 -12.60 -19.04
C MET A 26 3.80 -12.68 -18.71
N GLY A 27 4.19 -13.46 -17.69
CA GLY A 27 5.58 -13.81 -17.39
C GLY A 27 6.45 -12.71 -16.78
N SER A 28 5.86 -11.57 -16.41
CA SER A 28 6.50 -10.53 -15.61
C SER A 28 5.50 -9.86 -14.68
N SER A 29 5.99 -9.36 -13.55
CA SER A 29 5.15 -8.64 -12.59
C SER A 29 4.87 -7.23 -13.09
N LEU A 30 3.61 -6.80 -13.01
CA LEU A 30 3.24 -5.41 -13.27
C LEU A 30 3.91 -4.47 -12.26
N LYS A 31 4.28 -3.30 -12.74
CA LYS A 31 4.82 -2.22 -11.94
C LYS A 31 4.23 -0.89 -12.38
N LEU A 32 4.24 0.09 -11.48
CA LEU A 32 3.86 1.46 -11.83
C LEU A 32 4.79 2.01 -12.90
N SER A 33 4.28 2.93 -13.72
CA SER A 33 5.11 3.64 -14.68
C SER A 33 6.14 4.50 -13.94
N GLY A 34 7.42 4.29 -14.24
CA GLY A 34 8.55 4.92 -13.53
C GLY A 34 9.04 4.18 -12.29
N ALA A 35 8.38 3.09 -11.87
CA ALA A 35 8.86 2.27 -10.76
C ALA A 35 9.94 1.28 -11.23
N ALA A 36 10.96 1.09 -10.40
CA ALA A 36 11.97 0.05 -10.63
C ALA A 36 11.38 -1.35 -10.45
N GLN A 37 10.46 -1.49 -9.49
CA GLN A 37 10.01 -2.75 -8.92
C GLN A 37 8.48 -2.79 -8.78
N THR A 38 7.92 -3.94 -8.39
CA THR A 38 6.46 -4.16 -8.28
C THR A 38 5.80 -3.20 -7.30
N TYR A 39 6.44 -2.97 -6.16
CA TYR A 39 6.02 -1.97 -5.21
C TYR A 39 6.80 -0.68 -5.43
N TYR A 40 6.07 0.42 -5.47
CA TYR A 40 6.66 1.74 -5.34
C TYR A 40 6.51 2.19 -3.89
N ILE A 41 7.63 2.44 -3.23
CA ILE A 41 7.65 2.93 -1.85
C ILE A 41 8.31 4.29 -1.80
N ARG A 42 7.66 5.19 -1.06
CA ARG A 42 8.22 6.48 -0.66
C ARG A 42 8.10 6.59 0.85
N HIS A 43 9.23 6.75 1.52
CA HIS A 43 9.28 6.98 2.95
C HIS A 43 10.24 8.13 3.21
N ASP A 44 9.67 9.31 3.50
CA ASP A 44 10.42 10.52 3.82
C ASP A 44 9.70 11.33 4.91
N ASN A 45 10.24 12.51 5.23
CA ASN A 45 9.70 13.38 6.28
C ASN A 45 8.32 14.01 5.93
N GLN A 46 7.82 13.81 4.72
CA GLN A 46 6.56 14.35 4.21
C GLN A 46 5.48 13.27 4.08
N MET A 47 5.84 12.06 3.66
CA MET A 47 4.89 10.98 3.49
C MET A 47 5.51 9.58 3.61
N SER A 48 4.71 8.66 4.12
CA SER A 48 4.93 7.21 4.00
C SER A 48 3.89 6.66 3.04
N LEU A 49 4.34 6.08 1.92
CA LEU A 49 3.49 5.55 0.88
C LEU A 49 4.01 4.23 0.35
N ILE A 50 3.10 3.29 0.11
CA ILE A 50 3.32 2.10 -0.71
C ILE A 50 2.22 2.03 -1.76
N ALA A 51 2.64 1.92 -3.01
CA ALA A 51 1.77 1.89 -4.16
C ALA A 51 2.10 0.71 -5.08
N TYR A 52 1.07 0.16 -5.70
CA TYR A 52 1.20 -0.94 -6.65
C TYR A 52 -0.02 -0.98 -7.58
N ALA A 53 0.09 -1.79 -8.62
CA ALA A 53 -1.01 -2.06 -9.54
C ALA A 53 -1.13 -3.56 -9.78
N TYR A 54 -2.32 -3.99 -10.20
CA TYR A 54 -2.57 -5.35 -10.63
C TYR A 54 -3.69 -5.38 -11.68
N LEU A 55 -3.67 -6.39 -12.55
CA LEU A 55 -4.72 -6.62 -13.53
C LEU A 55 -5.96 -7.18 -12.81
N SER A 56 -7.09 -6.49 -12.93
CA SER A 56 -8.35 -6.85 -12.27
C SER A 56 -9.50 -7.12 -13.23
N GLY A 57 -9.40 -6.63 -14.46
CA GLY A 57 -10.35 -6.84 -15.55
C GLY A 57 -9.67 -7.47 -16.77
N ASN A 58 -10.31 -7.39 -17.93
CA ASN A 58 -9.65 -7.78 -19.17
C ASN A 58 -8.67 -6.67 -19.58
N ALA A 59 -7.56 -7.03 -20.21
CA ALA A 59 -6.50 -6.09 -20.56
C ALA A 59 -6.96 -4.95 -21.49
N ASP A 60 -8.05 -5.18 -22.25
CA ASP A 60 -8.61 -4.22 -23.20
C ASP A 60 -9.71 -3.33 -22.61
N ASP A 61 -10.07 -3.52 -21.33
CA ASP A 61 -11.13 -2.75 -20.68
C ASP A 61 -10.62 -1.39 -20.18
N GLU A 62 -11.51 -0.39 -20.11
CA GLU A 62 -11.18 0.93 -19.51
C GLU A 62 -10.81 0.84 -18.01
N ASP A 63 -11.15 -0.28 -17.37
CA ASP A 63 -10.95 -0.59 -15.96
C ASP A 63 -10.00 -1.78 -15.74
N ALA A 64 -9.16 -2.10 -16.75
CA ALA A 64 -8.30 -3.27 -16.76
C ALA A 64 -7.44 -3.39 -15.50
N TYR A 65 -6.83 -2.29 -15.05
CA TYR A 65 -5.86 -2.24 -13.97
C TYR A 65 -6.43 -1.55 -12.75
N THR A 66 -6.35 -2.22 -11.60
CA THR A 66 -6.60 -1.58 -10.31
C THR A 66 -5.28 -1.07 -9.74
N ASN A 67 -5.26 0.22 -9.41
CA ASN A 67 -4.13 0.93 -8.85
C ASN A 67 -4.44 1.28 -7.40
N VAL A 68 -3.55 0.91 -6.48
CA VAL A 68 -3.76 1.05 -5.03
C VAL A 68 -2.62 1.83 -4.41
N VAL A 69 -2.96 2.74 -3.51
CA VAL A 69 -2.01 3.53 -2.71
C VAL A 69 -2.39 3.44 -1.25
N TYR A 70 -1.51 2.92 -0.40
CA TYR A 70 -1.58 3.17 1.04
C TYR A 70 -0.70 4.35 1.36
N GLN A 71 -1.24 5.35 2.05
CA GLN A 71 -0.51 6.57 2.35
C GLN A 71 -0.82 7.14 3.73
N ARG A 72 0.21 7.74 4.32
CA ARG A 72 0.17 8.54 5.53
C ARG A 72 0.96 9.81 5.27
N ASP A 73 0.26 10.94 5.28
CA ASP A 73 0.83 12.25 4.96
C ASP A 73 1.14 13.04 6.23
N ARG A 74 2.11 13.96 6.16
CA ARG A 74 2.47 14.88 7.25
C ARG A 74 1.30 15.75 7.74
N GLN A 75 0.38 16.13 6.85
CA GLN A 75 -0.79 16.92 7.25
C GLN A 75 -1.84 16.10 8.00
N SER A 76 -1.74 14.77 7.97
CA SER A 76 -2.67 13.85 8.61
C SER A 76 -1.91 12.66 9.20
N GLU A 77 -0.86 12.94 9.98
CA GLU A 77 0.04 11.92 10.54
C GLU A 77 -0.71 10.87 11.37
N GLN A 78 -1.89 11.16 11.89
CA GLN A 78 -2.67 10.21 12.69
C GLN A 78 -3.60 9.34 11.84
N ILE A 79 -3.62 9.50 10.52
CA ILE A 79 -4.57 8.85 9.61
C ILE A 79 -3.80 8.07 8.54
N LEU A 80 -4.07 6.76 8.49
CA LEU A 80 -3.65 5.90 7.38
C LEU A 80 -4.82 5.75 6.39
N ARG A 81 -4.54 6.02 5.12
CA ARG A 81 -5.53 5.94 4.04
C ARG A 81 -5.16 4.85 3.04
N VAL A 82 -6.18 4.27 2.41
CA VAL A 82 -6.07 3.48 1.20
C VAL A 82 -6.85 4.17 0.08
N CYS A 83 -6.22 4.37 -1.06
CA CYS A 83 -6.82 4.95 -2.25
C CYS A 83 -6.79 3.91 -3.36
N GLU A 84 -7.91 3.77 -4.07
CA GLU A 84 -8.02 2.84 -5.19
C GLU A 84 -8.60 3.55 -6.42
N LYS A 85 -8.03 3.26 -7.59
CA LYS A 85 -8.57 3.70 -8.88
C LYS A 85 -8.37 2.63 -9.94
N LYS A 86 -9.45 2.30 -10.65
CA LYS A 86 -9.41 1.48 -11.86
C LYS A 86 -9.13 2.37 -13.08
N LEU A 87 -8.24 1.90 -13.94
CA LEU A 87 -7.77 2.59 -15.14
C LEU A 87 -7.44 1.56 -16.23
N SER A 88 -7.41 2.01 -17.49
CA SER A 88 -6.97 1.21 -18.65
C SER A 88 -5.47 0.99 -18.68
N ARG A 89 -4.74 1.59 -17.74
CA ARG A 89 -3.27 1.50 -17.61
C ARG A 89 -2.86 1.47 -16.14
N VAL A 90 -1.61 1.08 -15.91
CA VAL A 90 -0.94 1.34 -14.63
C VAL A 90 -0.73 2.84 -14.43
N MET A 91 -0.91 3.31 -13.19
CA MET A 91 -0.58 4.67 -12.81
C MET A 91 0.95 4.88 -12.78
N SER A 92 1.38 6.12 -12.87
CA SER A 92 2.76 6.51 -12.65
C SER A 92 3.08 6.73 -11.18
N VAL A 93 4.37 6.73 -10.84
CA VAL A 93 4.83 7.08 -9.48
C VAL A 93 4.41 8.49 -9.06
N VAL A 94 4.40 9.45 -9.98
CA VAL A 94 3.97 10.84 -9.72
C VAL A 94 2.47 10.90 -9.42
N GLU A 95 1.67 10.14 -10.16
CA GLU A 95 0.23 10.03 -9.88
C GLU A 95 -0.04 9.35 -8.53
N ALA A 96 0.78 8.36 -8.14
CA ALA A 96 0.66 7.72 -6.83
C ALA A 96 0.97 8.68 -5.67
N GLU A 97 2.04 9.47 -5.78
CA GLU A 97 2.44 10.47 -4.77
C GLU A 97 1.41 11.59 -4.59
N SER A 98 0.64 11.91 -5.63
CA SER A 98 -0.37 12.98 -5.63
C SER A 98 -1.76 12.45 -6.00
N PHE A 99 -2.10 11.25 -5.51
CA PHE A 99 -3.27 10.49 -5.93
C PHE A 99 -4.55 11.32 -5.95
N THR A 100 -4.83 12.07 -4.88
CA THR A 100 -6.05 12.88 -4.77
C THR A 100 -6.12 14.01 -5.79
N ASN A 101 -4.98 14.56 -6.21
CA ASN A 101 -4.94 15.62 -7.22
C ASN A 101 -5.25 15.08 -8.63
N TYR A 102 -4.84 13.84 -8.92
CA TYR A 102 -5.06 13.22 -10.24
C TYR A 102 -6.40 12.50 -10.37
N PHE A 103 -6.88 11.87 -9.30
CA PHE A 103 -8.05 10.98 -9.35
C PHE A 103 -9.20 11.40 -8.42
N GLY A 104 -9.05 12.51 -7.69
CA GLY A 104 -10.02 13.00 -6.73
C GLY A 104 -9.95 12.27 -5.37
N ASN A 105 -10.86 12.62 -4.47
CA ASN A 105 -10.87 12.10 -3.10
C ASN A 105 -11.59 10.75 -3.00
N THR A 106 -11.02 9.70 -3.59
CA THR A 106 -11.53 8.30 -3.50
C THR A 106 -10.80 7.47 -2.43
N CYS A 107 -10.14 8.15 -1.48
CA CYS A 107 -9.37 7.53 -0.42
C CYS A 107 -10.24 7.24 0.81
N ASN A 108 -10.11 6.04 1.37
CA ASN A 108 -10.78 5.63 2.59
C ASN A 108 -9.80 5.61 3.76
N THR A 109 -10.25 6.01 4.95
CA THR A 109 -9.48 5.87 6.19
C THR A 109 -9.58 4.44 6.71
N LEU A 110 -8.45 3.82 7.07
CA LEU A 110 -8.43 2.43 7.55
C LEU A 110 -8.93 2.25 8.98
N PHE A 111 -9.00 3.35 9.74
CA PHE A 111 -9.46 3.38 11.11
C PHE A 111 -10.49 4.49 11.31
N ASP A 112 -11.36 4.35 12.31
CA ASP A 112 -12.17 5.46 12.80
C ASP A 112 -11.24 6.47 13.47
N SER A 113 -10.94 7.56 12.75
CA SER A 113 -10.04 8.63 13.18
C SER A 113 -10.44 9.32 14.49
N ARG A 114 -11.68 9.13 14.96
CA ARG A 114 -12.13 9.64 16.26
C ARG A 114 -11.78 8.71 17.42
N ARG A 115 -11.40 7.46 17.14
CA ARG A 115 -11.16 6.42 18.15
C ARG A 115 -9.73 5.90 18.13
N ILE A 116 -9.15 5.74 16.95
CA ILE A 116 -7.83 5.14 16.76
C ILE A 116 -6.98 6.08 15.91
N ALA A 117 -5.81 6.41 16.43
CA ALA A 117 -4.79 7.20 15.75
C ALA A 117 -3.59 6.32 15.38
N ILE A 118 -2.95 6.66 14.26
CA ILE A 118 -1.69 6.04 13.84
C ILE A 118 -0.52 6.74 14.54
N GLU A 119 0.34 5.94 15.16
CA GLU A 119 1.59 6.40 15.75
C GLU A 119 2.74 6.14 14.78
N VAL A 120 2.87 4.90 14.30
CA VAL A 120 3.94 4.44 13.40
C VAL A 120 3.34 3.77 12.19
N PHE A 121 3.87 4.10 11.01
CA PHE A 121 3.63 3.39 9.76
C PHE A 121 4.95 3.33 9.01
N GLU A 122 5.64 2.22 9.20
CA GLU A 122 6.96 1.96 8.65
C GLU A 122 6.87 0.94 7.53
N LEU A 123 7.58 1.25 6.45
CA LEU A 123 7.62 0.48 5.22
C LEU A 123 9.08 0.20 4.89
N ASN A 124 9.44 -1.07 4.88
CA ASN A 124 10.78 -1.52 4.50
C ASN A 124 10.70 -2.46 3.31
N VAL A 125 11.60 -2.27 2.34
CA VAL A 125 11.76 -3.17 1.21
C VAL A 125 13.20 -3.65 1.16
N GLU A 126 13.33 -4.97 1.17
CA GLU A 126 14.60 -5.64 1.02
C GLU A 126 14.62 -6.37 -0.33
N PRO A 127 15.52 -5.98 -1.26
CA PRO A 127 15.70 -6.73 -2.49
C PRO A 127 16.30 -8.09 -2.18
N LEU A 128 15.63 -9.15 -2.60
CA LEU A 128 16.10 -10.53 -2.55
C LEU A 128 16.79 -10.82 -3.89
N VAL A 129 18.11 -10.64 -3.92
CA VAL A 129 18.93 -10.92 -5.10
C VAL A 129 19.22 -12.41 -5.18
N GLY A 130 18.62 -13.09 -6.18
CA GLY A 130 18.97 -14.45 -6.58
C GLY A 130 19.57 -14.49 -7.99
N LEU A 131 20.26 -15.58 -8.34
CA LEU A 131 21.06 -15.73 -9.58
C LEU A 131 20.31 -15.51 -10.91
N SER A 132 18.97 -15.38 -10.90
CA SER A 132 18.18 -15.21 -12.13
C SER A 132 16.77 -14.63 -11.92
N ILE A 133 16.40 -14.20 -10.69
CA ILE A 133 15.07 -13.64 -10.40
C ILE A 133 15.21 -12.55 -9.33
N SER A 134 14.82 -11.31 -9.65
CA SER A 134 14.70 -10.24 -8.66
C SER A 134 13.36 -10.37 -7.94
N SER A 135 13.39 -10.70 -6.66
CA SER A 135 12.22 -10.64 -5.78
C SER A 135 12.49 -9.62 -4.68
N GLU A 136 11.46 -9.19 -3.98
CA GLU A 136 11.51 -8.22 -2.90
C GLU A 136 10.70 -8.72 -1.72
N LEU A 137 11.23 -8.49 -0.51
CA LEU A 137 10.50 -8.68 0.74
C LEU A 137 10.04 -7.30 1.23
N VAL A 138 8.72 -7.12 1.33
CA VAL A 138 8.12 -5.92 1.94
C VAL A 138 7.79 -6.25 3.38
N SER A 139 8.24 -5.40 4.30
CA SER A 139 7.87 -5.46 5.72
C SER A 139 7.10 -4.20 6.09
N VAL A 140 5.95 -4.39 6.74
CA VAL A 140 5.08 -3.31 7.22
C VAL A 140 4.99 -3.41 8.73
N VAL A 141 5.25 -2.30 9.41
CA VAL A 141 5.01 -2.16 10.85
C VAL A 141 4.01 -1.03 11.07
N LEU A 142 2.97 -1.32 11.85
CA LEU A 142 1.90 -0.41 12.18
C LEU A 142 1.72 -0.34 13.69
N SER A 143 1.93 0.85 14.25
CA SER A 143 1.60 1.15 15.64
C SER A 143 0.39 2.08 15.69
N THR A 144 -0.58 1.71 16.53
CA THR A 144 -1.82 2.45 16.74
C THR A 144 -2.02 2.73 18.21
N GLN A 145 -2.81 3.76 18.51
CA GLN A 145 -3.19 4.14 19.87
C GLN A 145 -4.66 4.56 19.92
N LEU A 146 -5.27 4.50 21.11
CA LEU A 146 -6.58 5.10 21.32
C LEU A 146 -6.46 6.63 21.43
N VAL A 147 -7.38 7.35 20.79
CA VAL A 147 -7.40 8.83 20.83
C VAL A 147 -7.64 9.34 22.26
N ASP A 148 -8.60 8.75 22.97
CA ASP A 148 -8.96 9.17 24.33
C ASP A 148 -8.01 8.61 25.41
N GLN A 149 -7.20 7.60 25.05
CA GLN A 149 -6.32 6.88 25.97
C GLN A 149 -4.97 6.57 25.29
N PRO A 150 -4.12 7.57 25.00
CA PRO A 150 -2.90 7.40 24.19
C PRO A 150 -1.89 6.41 24.76
N GLN A 151 -1.90 6.18 26.08
CA GLN A 151 -1.06 5.14 26.71
C GLN A 151 -1.45 3.71 26.31
N ILE A 152 -2.64 3.50 25.74
CA ILE A 152 -3.07 2.20 25.22
C ILE A 152 -2.67 2.12 23.76
N THR A 153 -1.54 1.47 23.51
CA THR A 153 -0.97 1.28 22.17
C THR A 153 -1.00 -0.19 21.75
N GLN A 154 -0.92 -0.42 20.44
CA GLN A 154 -0.72 -1.74 19.83
C GLN A 154 0.20 -1.61 18.63
N SER A 155 1.24 -2.43 18.60
CA SER A 155 2.19 -2.50 17.50
C SER A 155 2.18 -3.91 16.93
N LEU A 156 1.98 -4.01 15.63
CA LEU A 156 1.96 -5.27 14.88
C LEU A 156 2.65 -5.05 13.54
N GLY A 157 3.11 -6.14 12.93
CA GLY A 157 3.72 -6.08 11.61
C GLY A 157 3.61 -7.41 10.87
N PHE A 158 3.87 -7.36 9.57
CA PHE A 158 4.00 -8.54 8.73
C PHE A 158 5.07 -8.29 7.66
N SER A 159 5.55 -9.39 7.09
CA SER A 159 6.36 -9.36 5.89
C SER A 159 5.72 -10.18 4.79
N VAL A 160 5.82 -9.71 3.55
CA VAL A 160 5.32 -10.37 2.36
C VAL A 160 6.39 -10.37 1.29
N LYS A 161 6.68 -11.55 0.74
CA LYS A 161 7.53 -11.70 -0.44
C LYS A 161 6.67 -11.42 -1.67
N THR A 162 7.15 -10.55 -2.57
CA THR A 162 6.58 -10.38 -3.91
C THR A 162 6.45 -11.73 -4.61
N ARG A 163 5.26 -11.99 -5.16
CA ARG A 163 5.07 -13.12 -6.06
C ARG A 163 5.64 -12.74 -7.43
N ASN A 164 6.49 -13.59 -7.97
CA ASN A 164 6.84 -13.52 -9.38
C ASN A 164 5.67 -14.13 -10.15
N TRP A 165 4.92 -13.28 -10.85
CA TRP A 165 3.76 -13.66 -11.66
C TRP A 165 4.14 -14.06 -13.08
#